data_AF-A0A948WMC5-F1
#
_entry.id   AF-A0A948WMC5-F1
#
_cell.length_a   1.000
_cell.length_b   1.000
_cell.length_c   1.000
_cell.angle_alpha   90.00
_cell.angle_beta   90.00
_cell.angle_gamma   90.00
#
_symmetry.space_group_name_H-M   'P 1'
#
loop_
_entity.id
_entity.type
_entity.pdbx_description
1 polymer ?
#
loop_
_entity_poly.entity_id
_entity_poly.type
_entity_poly.pdbx_seq_one_letter_code
_entity_poly.pdbx_strand_id
1 'polypeptide(L)'
;MLLGLLARVAAHSTLSISSWGTGSGLKKRMARAVPIASKTSMPPIVTLPERCDDKRGDDNEMDTFETGLIVGRFHPPHLGHSWFINEAARRCHRLVVFVNTREGETVPGGLRAGWLAGLHPGVTVREVAHNLDTDWNDDDLWAKWIALFRGHWPHATGPHAVFSSDSYVAELARRLGAEAVVVDEPRVNVPISATQIRNDPLGNLGMLAPVVREWVETNHRLFGR
;
A
#
# COMPACT_ATOMS: atom_id res chain seq x y z
N MET A 1 -1.22 59.14 26.54
CA MET A 1 -2.29 58.57 25.71
C MET A 1 -2.39 57.09 26.07
N LEU A 2 -3.56 56.67 26.62
CA LEU A 2 -4.10 55.33 26.97
C LEU A 2 -3.14 54.12 26.95
N LEU A 3 -2.93 53.27 27.96
CA LEU A 3 -3.68 52.73 29.13
C LEU A 3 -5.07 52.10 28.86
N GLY A 4 -5.18 50.80 29.18
CA GLY A 4 -6.42 50.01 29.35
C GLY A 4 -6.70 49.04 28.19
N LEU A 5 -7.19 47.79 28.35
CA LEU A 5 -7.78 47.12 29.50
C LEU A 5 -7.91 45.61 29.17
N LEU A 6 -7.78 44.77 30.20
CA LEU A 6 -8.18 43.37 30.29
C LEU A 6 -9.66 43.14 29.94
N ALA A 7 -10.03 41.94 29.46
CA ALA A 7 -11.05 41.09 30.12
C ALA A 7 -11.29 39.77 29.37
N ARG A 8 -11.23 38.67 30.14
CA ARG A 8 -11.79 37.35 29.86
C ARG A 8 -13.32 37.43 29.71
N VAL A 9 -13.90 36.62 28.84
CA VAL A 9 -15.26 36.11 29.01
C VAL A 9 -15.25 34.60 28.78
N ALA A 10 -15.34 33.86 29.88
CA ALA A 10 -15.87 32.50 29.91
C ALA A 10 -17.36 32.63 30.25
N ALA A 11 -18.23 31.96 29.50
CA ALA A 11 -19.63 31.80 29.86
C ALA A 11 -20.02 30.34 29.70
N HIS A 12 -20.31 29.72 30.85
CA HIS A 12 -21.01 28.45 30.98
C HIS A 12 -22.48 28.68 30.62
N SER A 13 -23.08 27.72 29.92
CA SER A 13 -24.53 27.59 29.82
C SER A 13 -24.91 26.14 30.12
N THR A 14 -25.08 25.86 31.41
CA THR A 14 -25.92 24.77 31.91
C THR A 14 -27.36 25.27 31.98
N LEU A 15 -28.31 24.50 31.45
CA LEU A 15 -29.76 24.45 31.70
C LEU A 15 -30.32 23.48 30.63
N SER A 16 -31.32 22.64 30.83
CA SER A 16 -32.18 22.32 31.95
C SER A 16 -32.85 20.99 31.59
N ILE A 17 -33.14 20.20 32.61
CA ILE A 17 -33.99 19.02 32.58
C ILE A 17 -35.43 19.41 32.20
N SER A 18 -36.07 18.60 31.36
CA SER A 18 -37.50 18.32 31.44
C SER A 18 -37.80 16.91 30.93
N SER A 19 -38.31 16.10 31.85
CA SER A 19 -38.86 14.77 31.66
C SER A 19 -40.25 14.80 31.00
N TRP A 20 -40.67 13.64 30.46
CA TRP A 20 -41.96 12.93 30.65
C TRP A 20 -42.42 12.19 29.38
N GLY A 21 -42.90 10.94 29.58
CA GLY A 21 -43.73 10.18 28.63
C GLY A 21 -43.09 8.89 28.10
N THR A 22 -42.96 7.81 28.87
CA THR A 22 -43.91 6.68 29.09
C THR A 22 -44.24 5.79 27.87
N GLY A 23 -43.98 4.49 28.04
CA GLY A 23 -44.54 3.36 27.28
C GLY A 23 -43.61 2.86 26.16
N SER A 24 -43.40 1.57 25.91
CA SER A 24 -43.92 0.32 26.46
C SER A 24 -43.08 -0.82 25.83
N GLY A 25 -43.00 -2.00 26.46
CA GLY A 25 -42.67 -3.24 25.73
C GLY A 25 -41.23 -3.77 25.81
N LEU A 26 -40.72 -4.05 27.01
CA LEU A 26 -39.53 -4.89 27.17
C LEU A 26 -39.91 -6.38 27.04
N LYS A 27 -39.87 -6.92 25.81
CA LYS A 27 -39.90 -8.38 25.59
C LYS A 27 -38.55 -8.97 26.00
N LYS A 28 -38.49 -9.58 27.19
CA LYS A 28 -37.41 -10.49 27.60
C LYS A 28 -37.31 -11.64 26.59
N ARG A 29 -36.29 -11.63 25.74
CA ARG A 29 -35.82 -12.82 25.02
C ARG A 29 -34.66 -13.41 25.80
N MET A 30 -34.91 -14.56 26.42
CA MET A 30 -33.88 -15.42 27.00
C MET A 30 -32.96 -15.90 25.88
N ALA A 31 -31.73 -15.41 25.83
CA ALA A 31 -30.67 -15.99 25.02
C ALA A 31 -30.15 -17.23 25.75
N ARG A 32 -30.39 -18.41 25.17
CA ARG A 32 -29.77 -19.67 25.56
C ARG A 32 -28.26 -19.53 25.41
N ALA A 33 -27.53 -19.83 26.49
CA ALA A 33 -26.09 -20.02 26.45
C ALA A 33 -25.75 -21.20 25.53
N VAL A 34 -24.92 -20.95 24.53
CA VAL A 34 -24.29 -21.98 23.68
C VAL A 34 -22.93 -22.29 24.31
N PRO A 35 -22.60 -23.56 24.60
CA PRO A 35 -21.32 -23.89 25.23
C PRO A 35 -20.17 -23.70 24.24
N ILE A 36 -19.15 -22.95 24.66
CA ILE A 36 -17.88 -22.79 23.96
C ILE A 36 -17.06 -24.05 24.23
N ALA A 37 -17.05 -24.98 23.28
CA ALA A 37 -16.17 -26.13 23.31
C ALA A 37 -14.76 -25.70 22.85
N SER A 38 -13.82 -25.66 23.79
CA SER A 38 -12.39 -25.57 23.52
C SER A 38 -11.91 -26.81 22.77
N LYS A 39 -11.51 -26.65 21.51
CA LYS A 39 -10.67 -27.63 20.82
C LYS A 39 -9.48 -26.91 20.22
N THR A 40 -8.42 -26.85 21.00
CA THR A 40 -7.04 -26.71 20.54
C THR A 40 -6.70 -27.95 19.69
N SER A 41 -6.58 -27.76 18.38
CA SER A 41 -5.90 -28.73 17.52
C SER A 41 -4.92 -27.98 16.63
N MET A 42 -3.63 -28.12 16.93
CA MET A 42 -2.56 -27.71 16.04
C MET A 42 -2.71 -28.44 14.69
N PRO A 43 -2.49 -27.78 13.54
CA PRO A 43 -2.38 -28.49 12.27
C PRO A 43 -1.11 -29.38 12.28
N PRO A 44 -1.13 -30.53 11.57
CA PRO A 44 0.00 -31.44 11.54
C PRO A 44 1.22 -30.77 10.88
N ILE A 45 2.40 -31.01 11.47
CA ILE A 45 3.69 -30.70 10.87
C ILE A 45 3.80 -31.50 9.57
N VAL A 46 3.80 -30.79 8.44
CA VAL A 46 4.12 -31.38 7.13
C VAL A 46 5.63 -31.62 7.12
N THR A 47 6.05 -32.87 7.32
CA THR A 47 7.42 -33.29 7.07
C THR A 47 7.68 -33.33 5.57
N LEU A 48 8.57 -32.46 5.09
CA LEU A 48 9.07 -32.48 3.72
C LEU A 48 9.83 -33.79 3.46
N PRO A 49 9.73 -34.40 2.27
CA PRO A 49 10.48 -35.60 1.94
C PRO A 49 12.00 -35.30 1.94
N GLU A 50 12.77 -36.21 2.52
CA GLU A 50 14.24 -36.20 2.49
C GLU A 50 14.74 -36.20 1.03
N ARG A 51 15.70 -35.33 0.73
CA ARG A 51 16.33 -35.23 -0.58
C ARG A 51 17.10 -36.53 -0.87
N CYS A 52 16.80 -37.16 -2.00
CA CYS A 52 17.78 -38.03 -2.65
C CYS A 52 18.93 -37.16 -3.15
N ASP A 53 20.14 -37.49 -2.70
CA ASP A 53 21.39 -36.92 -3.18
C ASP A 53 21.57 -37.22 -4.68
N ASP A 54 21.38 -36.21 -5.51
CA ASP A 54 21.85 -36.19 -6.89
C ASP A 54 22.72 -34.96 -7.10
N LYS A 55 23.96 -35.21 -7.51
CA LYS A 55 25.01 -34.20 -7.64
C LYS A 55 24.71 -33.30 -8.82
N ARG A 56 24.34 -32.04 -8.56
CA ARG A 56 24.42 -30.95 -9.54
C ARG A 56 25.14 -29.77 -8.92
N GLY A 57 26.37 -29.56 -9.39
CA GLY A 57 26.99 -28.25 -9.35
C GLY A 57 26.28 -27.39 -10.40
N ASP A 58 25.54 -26.41 -9.91
CA ASP A 58 25.23 -25.16 -10.60
C ASP A 58 24.79 -24.21 -9.48
N ASP A 59 25.75 -23.45 -8.99
CA ASP A 59 25.54 -22.21 -8.27
C ASP A 59 24.67 -21.30 -9.13
N ASN A 60 23.36 -21.47 -9.00
CA ASN A 60 22.32 -20.68 -9.65
C ASN A 60 22.39 -19.23 -9.12
N GLU A 61 23.41 -18.50 -9.55
CA GLU A 61 23.50 -17.05 -9.50
C GLU A 61 22.30 -16.54 -10.29
N MET A 62 21.22 -16.19 -9.60
CA MET A 62 20.10 -15.55 -10.27
C MET A 62 20.65 -14.29 -10.92
N ASP A 63 20.66 -14.24 -12.25
CA ASP A 63 21.03 -13.05 -13.02
C ASP A 63 20.32 -11.84 -12.42
N THR A 64 21.09 -11.01 -11.73
CA THR A 64 20.60 -9.87 -10.98
C THR A 64 20.65 -8.66 -11.89
N PHE A 65 19.53 -7.94 -12.03
CA PHE A 65 19.50 -6.75 -12.88
C PHE A 65 20.32 -5.61 -12.26
N GLU A 66 21.07 -4.87 -13.07
CA GLU A 66 21.83 -3.72 -12.58
C GLU A 66 20.93 -2.63 -11.96
N THR A 67 19.75 -2.39 -12.56
CA THR A 67 18.73 -1.50 -11.98
C THR A 67 17.32 -1.99 -12.27
N GLY A 68 16.46 -2.01 -11.25
CA GLY A 68 15.03 -2.29 -11.36
C GLY A 68 14.16 -1.05 -11.19
N LEU A 69 12.99 -1.05 -11.80
CA LEU A 69 11.93 -0.07 -11.60
C LEU A 69 10.62 -0.73 -11.18
N ILE A 70 9.96 -0.18 -10.16
CA ILE A 70 8.54 -0.40 -9.88
C ILE A 70 7.81 0.92 -10.05
N VAL A 71 6.65 0.91 -10.71
CA VAL A 71 5.75 2.06 -10.79
C VAL A 71 4.43 1.68 -10.13
N GLY A 72 3.96 2.52 -9.21
CA GLY A 72 2.69 2.25 -8.53
C GLY A 72 2.07 3.48 -7.89
N ARG A 73 0.76 3.42 -7.68
CA ARG A 73 0.02 4.46 -6.96
C ARG A 73 0.13 4.29 -5.45
N PHE A 74 0.26 3.07 -4.92
CA PHE A 74 0.45 2.80 -3.48
C PHE A 74 -0.52 3.57 -2.56
N HIS A 75 -1.83 3.52 -2.83
CA HIS A 75 -2.79 4.44 -2.22
C HIS A 75 -3.86 3.75 -1.34
N PRO A 76 -3.59 3.45 -0.06
CA PRO A 76 -2.29 3.55 0.65
C PRO A 76 -1.35 2.36 0.35
N PRO A 77 -0.05 2.43 0.72
CA PRO A 77 0.82 1.26 0.68
C PRO A 77 0.36 0.21 1.69
N HIS A 78 0.64 -1.06 1.42
CA HIS A 78 0.18 -2.19 2.23
C HIS A 78 1.22 -3.31 2.24
N LEU A 79 1.07 -4.30 3.10
CA LEU A 79 2.06 -5.37 3.28
C LEU A 79 2.33 -6.17 2.01
N GLY A 80 1.33 -6.31 1.12
CA GLY A 80 1.55 -6.89 -0.22
C GLY A 80 2.52 -6.09 -1.09
N HIS A 81 2.46 -4.76 -1.06
CA HIS A 81 3.44 -3.92 -1.75
C HIS A 81 4.83 -4.08 -1.11
N SER A 82 4.92 -4.13 0.22
CA SER A 82 6.21 -4.33 0.89
C SER A 82 6.84 -5.68 0.55
N TRP A 83 6.05 -6.75 0.52
CA TRP A 83 6.53 -8.06 0.08
C TRP A 83 7.06 -8.00 -1.37
N PHE A 84 6.27 -7.41 -2.28
CA PHE A 84 6.63 -7.29 -3.69
C PHE A 84 7.90 -6.43 -3.92
N ILE A 85 8.03 -5.30 -3.24
CA ILE A 85 9.22 -4.43 -3.31
C ILE A 85 10.46 -5.18 -2.81
N ASN A 86 10.35 -5.92 -1.70
CA ASN A 86 11.45 -6.72 -1.18
C ASN A 86 11.87 -7.81 -2.16
N GLU A 87 10.91 -8.42 -2.86
CA GLU A 87 11.20 -9.47 -3.84
C GLU A 87 11.90 -8.91 -5.08
N ALA A 88 11.44 -7.77 -5.60
CA ALA A 88 12.14 -7.07 -6.68
C ALA A 88 13.55 -6.62 -6.26
N ALA A 89 13.72 -6.16 -5.01
CA ALA A 89 15.01 -5.70 -4.49
C ALA A 89 16.06 -6.82 -4.40
N ARG A 90 15.64 -8.08 -4.20
CA ARG A 90 16.56 -9.24 -4.23
C ARG A 90 17.06 -9.59 -5.64
N ARG A 91 16.38 -9.07 -6.67
CA ARG A 91 16.66 -9.37 -8.08
C ARG A 91 17.32 -8.20 -8.80
N CYS A 92 17.73 -7.16 -8.08
CA CYS A 92 18.48 -6.06 -8.67
C CYS A 92 19.51 -5.45 -7.71
N HIS A 93 20.59 -4.90 -8.25
CA HIS A 93 21.59 -4.19 -7.45
C HIS A 93 21.06 -2.85 -6.92
N ARG A 94 20.22 -2.17 -7.70
CA ARG A 94 19.54 -0.94 -7.29
C ARG A 94 18.08 -0.97 -7.73
N LEU A 95 17.17 -0.87 -6.77
CA LEU A 95 15.74 -0.73 -7.05
C LEU A 95 15.29 0.71 -6.89
N VAL A 96 14.54 1.20 -7.87
CA VAL A 96 13.83 2.47 -7.80
C VAL A 96 12.33 2.21 -7.79
N VAL A 97 11.61 2.87 -6.88
CA VAL A 97 10.15 2.81 -6.79
C VAL A 97 9.59 4.20 -7.07
N PHE A 98 8.83 4.33 -8.16
CA PHE A 98 8.05 5.51 -8.45
C PHE A 98 6.67 5.42 -7.82
N VAL A 99 6.40 6.38 -6.95
CA VAL A 99 5.08 6.61 -6.37
C VAL A 99 4.40 7.64 -7.23
N ASN A 100 3.49 7.21 -8.11
CA ASN A 100 2.72 8.12 -8.96
C ASN A 100 1.64 8.81 -8.12
N THR A 101 1.56 10.14 -8.26
CA THR A 101 0.67 10.97 -7.44
C THR A 101 -0.07 11.98 -8.30
N ARG A 102 -1.30 12.25 -7.89
CA ARG A 102 -2.14 13.33 -8.43
C ARG A 102 -2.60 14.22 -7.27
N GLU A 103 -2.93 15.47 -7.60
CA GLU A 103 -3.52 16.38 -6.63
C GLU A 103 -4.90 15.86 -6.16
N GLY A 104 -5.27 16.14 -4.92
CA GLY A 104 -6.57 15.79 -4.35
C GLY A 104 -6.74 14.33 -3.91
N GLU A 105 -5.71 13.50 -4.02
CA GLU A 105 -5.76 12.11 -3.57
C GLU A 105 -5.86 12.00 -2.03
N THR A 106 -6.73 11.10 -1.53
CA THR A 106 -7.07 10.93 -0.11
C THR A 106 -5.85 10.84 0.81
N VAL A 107 -4.90 9.99 0.44
CA VAL A 107 -3.58 9.83 1.06
C VAL A 107 -2.52 10.63 0.28
N PRO A 108 -1.92 11.68 0.87
CA PRO A 108 -0.94 12.53 0.19
C PRO A 108 0.23 11.75 -0.42
N GLY A 109 0.70 12.22 -1.58
CA GLY A 109 1.79 11.60 -2.35
C GLY A 109 3.11 11.48 -1.59
N GLY A 110 3.63 12.61 -1.13
CA GLY A 110 4.86 12.64 -0.33
C GLY A 110 4.79 11.78 0.93
N LEU A 111 3.61 11.64 1.54
CA LEU A 111 3.41 10.76 2.70
C LEU A 111 3.56 9.28 2.33
N ARG A 112 2.96 8.85 1.22
CA ARG A 112 3.13 7.48 0.69
C ARG A 112 4.59 7.18 0.34
N ALA A 113 5.26 8.12 -0.33
CA ALA A 113 6.67 7.99 -0.68
C ALA A 113 7.56 7.91 0.57
N GLY A 114 7.32 8.76 1.58
CA GLY A 114 8.04 8.74 2.85
C GLY A 114 7.87 7.42 3.61
N TRP A 115 6.65 6.88 3.67
CA TRP A 115 6.42 5.56 4.28
C TRP A 115 7.15 4.45 3.56
N LEU A 116 7.09 4.40 2.23
CA LEU A 116 7.80 3.38 1.46
C LEU A 116 9.31 3.51 1.62
N ALA A 117 9.87 4.72 1.63
CA ALA A 117 11.29 4.94 1.87
C ALA A 117 11.72 4.45 3.27
N GLY A 118 10.92 4.73 4.30
CA GLY A 118 11.18 4.27 5.67
C GLY A 118 11.05 2.75 5.83
N LEU A 119 10.13 2.12 5.11
CA LEU A 119 9.93 0.67 5.12
C LEU A 119 11.01 -0.11 4.33
N HIS A 120 11.66 0.55 3.37
CA HIS A 120 12.59 -0.06 2.42
C HIS A 120 13.88 0.78 2.29
N PRO A 121 14.75 0.82 3.33
CA PRO A 121 15.90 1.72 3.36
C PRO A 121 16.97 1.46 2.27
N GLY A 122 16.97 0.28 1.65
CA GLY A 122 17.85 -0.06 0.52
C GLY A 122 17.29 0.30 -0.86
N VAL A 123 16.08 0.89 -0.92
CA VAL A 123 15.36 1.17 -2.17
C VAL A 123 15.25 2.68 -2.36
N THR A 124 15.50 3.15 -3.58
CA THR A 124 15.31 4.57 -3.92
C THR A 124 13.83 4.83 -4.23
N VAL A 125 13.12 5.49 -3.32
CA VAL A 125 11.70 5.85 -3.53
C VAL A 125 11.61 7.30 -4.00
N ARG A 126 10.88 7.55 -5.10
CA ARG A 126 10.62 8.90 -5.61
C ARG A 126 9.13 9.10 -5.82
N GLU A 127 8.60 10.20 -5.29
CA GLU A 127 7.32 10.73 -5.73
C GLU A 127 7.44 11.24 -7.17
N VAL A 128 6.46 10.88 -8.01
CA VAL A 128 6.30 11.34 -9.39
C VAL A 128 4.92 11.95 -9.51
N ALA A 129 4.82 13.27 -9.27
CA ALA A 129 3.57 14.00 -9.41
C ALA A 129 3.28 14.29 -10.88
N HIS A 130 2.04 14.05 -11.32
CA HIS A 130 1.65 14.27 -12.71
C HIS A 130 0.15 14.58 -12.86
N ASN A 131 -0.20 15.21 -13.98
CA ASN A 131 -1.58 15.41 -14.43
C ASN A 131 -1.87 14.67 -15.75
N LEU A 132 -1.01 13.72 -16.13
CA LEU A 132 -1.21 12.89 -17.32
C LEU A 132 -2.43 11.98 -17.15
N ASP A 133 -3.25 11.89 -18.20
CA ASP A 133 -4.36 10.95 -18.32
C ASP A 133 -3.88 9.51 -18.48
N THR A 134 -4.83 8.58 -18.62
CA THR A 134 -4.57 7.16 -18.84
C THR A 134 -5.41 6.69 -20.02
N ASP A 135 -4.79 6.65 -21.19
CA ASP A 135 -5.30 6.01 -22.40
C ASP A 135 -4.17 5.15 -22.98
N TRP A 136 -4.40 3.84 -23.03
CA TRP A 136 -3.40 2.88 -23.46
C TRP A 136 -3.29 2.75 -24.98
N ASN A 137 -4.23 3.35 -25.73
CA ASN A 137 -4.23 3.39 -27.19
C ASN A 137 -3.64 4.71 -27.75
N ASP A 138 -3.27 5.65 -26.88
CA ASP A 138 -2.70 6.94 -27.26
C ASP A 138 -1.16 6.91 -27.19
N ASP A 139 -0.52 6.82 -28.35
CA ASP A 139 0.94 6.81 -28.47
C ASP A 139 1.61 8.13 -28.03
N ASP A 140 0.94 9.28 -28.20
CA ASP A 140 1.47 10.57 -27.76
C ASP A 140 1.42 10.68 -26.24
N LEU A 141 0.37 10.14 -25.62
CA LEU A 141 0.28 10.03 -24.16
C LEU A 141 1.35 9.08 -23.61
N TRP A 142 1.61 7.96 -24.27
CA TRP A 142 2.73 7.10 -23.93
C TRP A 142 4.08 7.83 -24.00
N ALA A 143 4.33 8.61 -25.05
CA ALA A 143 5.55 9.39 -25.17
C ALA A 143 5.74 10.36 -23.99
N LYS A 144 4.66 11.03 -23.56
CA LYS A 144 4.65 11.90 -22.36
C LYS A 144 4.97 11.12 -21.08
N TRP A 145 4.39 9.94 -20.90
CA TRP A 145 4.66 9.06 -19.75
C TRP A 145 6.12 8.62 -19.70
N ILE A 146 6.68 8.20 -20.84
CA ILE A 146 8.08 7.77 -20.92
C ILE A 146 9.04 8.93 -20.67
N ALA A 147 8.75 10.12 -21.21
CA ALA A 147 9.53 11.32 -20.92
C ALA A 147 9.51 11.69 -19.44
N LEU A 148 8.33 11.62 -18.80
CA LEU A 148 8.17 11.86 -17.37
C LEU A 148 9.02 10.90 -16.53
N PHE A 149 8.91 9.60 -16.80
CA PHE A 149 9.67 8.58 -16.07
C PHE A 149 11.17 8.69 -16.29
N ARG A 150 11.63 8.96 -17.52
CA ARG A 150 13.05 9.21 -17.80
C ARG A 150 13.56 10.46 -17.08
N GLY A 151 12.76 11.53 -17.00
CA GLY A 151 13.11 12.73 -16.24
C GLY A 151 13.22 12.52 -14.73
N HIS A 152 12.52 11.52 -14.18
CA HIS A 152 12.59 11.14 -12.76
C HIS A 152 13.56 9.98 -12.49
N TRP A 153 14.15 9.38 -13.51
CA TRP A 153 15.09 8.30 -13.34
C TRP A 153 16.40 8.83 -12.74
N PRO A 154 16.89 8.28 -11.61
CA PRO A 154 18.04 8.85 -10.90
C PRO A 154 19.40 8.37 -11.43
N HIS A 155 19.43 7.49 -12.44
CA HIS A 155 20.66 6.90 -12.95
C HIS A 155 20.90 7.27 -14.42
N ALA A 156 22.16 7.22 -14.86
CA ALA A 156 22.53 7.54 -16.24
C ALA A 156 22.02 6.49 -17.24
N THR A 157 21.89 5.23 -16.80
CA THR A 157 21.44 4.10 -17.61
C THR A 157 20.26 3.39 -16.92
N GLY A 158 19.47 2.66 -17.72
CA GLY A 158 18.32 1.89 -17.25
C GLY A 158 16.97 2.65 -17.30
N PRO A 159 15.91 2.08 -16.70
CA PRO A 159 15.91 0.81 -15.96
C PRO A 159 16.25 -0.40 -16.85
N HIS A 160 16.76 -1.49 -16.25
CA HIS A 160 17.08 -2.73 -16.95
C HIS A 160 15.95 -3.76 -16.81
N ALA A 161 15.23 -3.71 -15.69
CA ALA A 161 13.99 -4.45 -15.49
C ALA A 161 12.88 -3.53 -14.96
N VAL A 162 11.64 -3.79 -15.37
CA VAL A 162 10.44 -3.19 -14.80
C VAL A 162 9.61 -4.31 -14.18
N PHE A 163 9.38 -4.20 -12.87
CA PHE A 163 8.65 -5.18 -12.09
C PHE A 163 7.19 -4.75 -11.92
N SER A 164 6.27 -5.69 -12.04
CA SER A 164 4.84 -5.49 -11.74
C SER A 164 4.19 -6.80 -11.29
N SER A 165 3.04 -6.73 -10.63
CA SER A 165 2.15 -7.88 -10.45
C SER A 165 1.10 -7.99 -11.55
N ASP A 166 1.07 -7.06 -12.51
CA ASP A 166 0.15 -7.06 -13.64
C ASP A 166 0.90 -7.19 -14.97
N SER A 167 0.39 -8.03 -15.87
CA SER A 167 0.98 -8.33 -17.18
C SER A 167 1.04 -7.15 -18.16
N TYR A 168 0.28 -6.07 -17.96
CA TYR A 168 0.35 -4.86 -18.79
C TYR A 168 1.72 -4.16 -18.73
N VAL A 169 2.56 -4.51 -17.74
CA VAL A 169 3.92 -3.96 -17.59
C VAL A 169 4.80 -4.19 -18.82
N ALA A 170 4.47 -5.19 -19.65
CA ALA A 170 5.20 -5.51 -20.87
C ALA A 170 5.40 -4.28 -21.79
N GLU A 171 4.36 -3.47 -21.97
CA GLU A 171 4.43 -2.32 -22.87
C GLU A 171 5.28 -1.17 -22.26
N LEU A 172 5.14 -0.95 -20.96
CA LEU A 172 5.96 0.03 -20.24
C LEU A 172 7.45 -0.34 -20.30
N ALA A 173 7.78 -1.62 -20.01
CA ALA A 173 9.14 -2.14 -20.06
C ALA A 173 9.72 -2.00 -21.46
N ARG A 174 8.97 -2.42 -22.50
CA ARG A 174 9.38 -2.30 -23.91
C ARG A 174 9.74 -0.85 -24.27
N ARG A 175 8.91 0.11 -23.90
CA ARG A 175 9.15 1.54 -24.21
C ARG A 175 10.31 2.16 -23.40
N LEU A 176 10.60 1.61 -22.23
CA LEU A 176 11.77 1.99 -21.44
C LEU A 176 13.07 1.31 -21.92
N GLY A 177 12.96 0.27 -22.75
CA GLY A 177 14.09 -0.55 -23.19
C GLY A 177 14.54 -1.54 -22.11
N ALA A 178 13.60 -2.04 -21.30
CA ALA A 178 13.82 -2.88 -20.14
C ALA A 178 13.11 -4.23 -20.29
N GLU A 179 13.54 -5.21 -19.50
CA GLU A 179 12.84 -6.49 -19.36
C GLU A 179 11.59 -6.35 -18.50
N ALA A 180 10.48 -6.97 -18.91
CA ALA A 180 9.24 -7.02 -18.15
C ALA A 180 9.28 -8.22 -17.19
N VAL A 181 9.19 -7.95 -15.89
CA VAL A 181 9.24 -8.99 -14.86
C VAL A 181 7.93 -9.01 -14.08
N VAL A 182 7.10 -10.03 -14.32
CA VAL A 182 5.86 -10.24 -13.57
C VAL A 182 6.15 -11.02 -12.29
N VAL A 183 5.73 -10.50 -11.14
CA VAL A 183 5.92 -11.12 -9.82
C VAL A 183 4.57 -11.30 -9.14
N ASP A 184 4.25 -12.55 -8.80
CA ASP A 184 3.05 -12.93 -8.06
C ASP A 184 1.75 -12.35 -8.65
N GLU A 185 1.52 -12.57 -9.95
CA GLU A 185 0.30 -12.13 -10.64
C GLU A 185 -1.00 -12.55 -9.93
N PRO A 186 -1.14 -13.78 -9.40
CA PRO A 186 -2.35 -14.18 -8.69
C PRO A 186 -2.43 -13.60 -7.25
N ARG A 187 -1.42 -12.86 -6.79
CA ARG A 187 -1.30 -12.28 -5.45
C ARG A 187 -1.45 -13.32 -4.34
N VAL A 188 -0.85 -14.49 -4.52
CA VAL A 188 -0.96 -15.63 -3.61
C VAL A 188 -0.28 -15.34 -2.28
N ASN A 189 0.81 -14.58 -2.29
CA ASN A 189 1.62 -14.36 -1.09
C ASN A 189 0.94 -13.39 -0.12
N VAL A 190 0.28 -12.34 -0.63
CA VAL A 190 -0.49 -11.40 0.19
C VAL A 190 -1.75 -10.95 -0.58
N PRO A 191 -2.93 -11.58 -0.36
CA PRO A 191 -4.14 -11.35 -1.13
C PRO A 191 -4.86 -10.05 -0.72
N ILE A 192 -4.24 -8.91 -1.00
CA ILE A 192 -4.76 -7.58 -0.70
C ILE A 192 -4.52 -6.62 -1.87
N SER A 193 -5.36 -5.60 -1.96
CA SER A 193 -5.20 -4.47 -2.86
C SER A 193 -5.46 -3.17 -2.12
N ALA A 194 -4.86 -2.09 -2.62
CA ALA A 194 -5.17 -0.75 -2.14
C ALA A 194 -6.66 -0.44 -2.25
N THR A 195 -7.36 -0.96 -3.27
CA THR A 195 -8.81 -0.80 -3.42
C THR A 195 -9.60 -1.45 -2.28
N GLN A 196 -9.24 -2.66 -1.86
CA GLN A 196 -9.88 -3.31 -0.71
C GLN A 196 -9.72 -2.47 0.56
N ILE A 197 -8.52 -1.94 0.81
CA ILE A 197 -8.27 -1.06 1.97
C ILE A 197 -9.11 0.23 1.87
N ARG A 198 -9.23 0.84 0.69
CA ARG A 198 -10.06 2.06 0.55
C ARG A 198 -11.55 1.78 0.75
N ASN A 199 -12.02 0.58 0.42
CA ASN A 199 -13.44 0.20 0.57
C ASN A 199 -13.79 -0.22 2.01
N ASP A 200 -12.84 -0.78 2.76
CA ASP A 200 -12.98 -1.12 4.17
C ASP A 200 -11.69 -0.83 4.95
N PRO A 201 -11.41 0.45 5.28
CA PRO A 201 -10.12 0.82 5.88
C PRO A 201 -9.90 0.20 7.26
N LEU A 202 -10.95 0.15 8.08
CA LEU A 202 -10.88 -0.37 9.44
C LEU A 202 -10.80 -1.90 9.47
N GLY A 203 -11.51 -2.60 8.56
CA GLY A 203 -11.42 -4.07 8.47
C GLY A 203 -10.08 -4.58 7.94
N ASN A 204 -9.32 -3.73 7.23
CA ASN A 204 -8.04 -4.11 6.62
C ASN A 204 -6.79 -3.57 7.35
N LEU A 205 -6.91 -3.01 8.56
CA LEU A 205 -5.77 -2.46 9.32
C LEU A 205 -4.62 -3.47 9.53
N GLY A 206 -4.95 -4.76 9.65
CA GLY A 206 -3.96 -5.84 9.77
C GLY A 206 -3.03 -5.98 8.56
N MET A 207 -3.44 -5.48 7.39
CA MET A 207 -2.69 -5.54 6.14
C MET A 207 -1.79 -4.31 5.92
N LEU A 208 -1.68 -3.44 6.92
CA LEU A 208 -0.89 -2.21 6.88
C LEU A 208 0.29 -2.29 7.85
N ALA A 209 1.42 -1.71 7.44
CA ALA A 209 2.54 -1.46 8.34
C ALA A 209 2.12 -0.47 9.45
N PRO A 210 2.71 -0.52 10.66
CA PRO A 210 2.25 0.26 11.80
C PRO A 210 2.04 1.76 11.53
N VAL A 211 3.00 2.44 10.88
CA VAL A 211 2.91 3.88 10.56
C VAL A 211 1.77 4.20 9.58
N VAL A 212 1.48 3.30 8.65
CA VAL A 212 0.38 3.47 7.68
C VAL A 212 -0.95 3.16 8.35
N ARG A 213 -0.98 2.13 9.20
CA ARG A 213 -2.14 1.72 9.98
C ARG A 213 -2.64 2.86 10.87
N GLU A 214 -1.75 3.47 11.64
CA GLU A 214 -2.08 4.59 12.54
C GLU A 214 -2.72 5.75 11.78
N TRP A 215 -2.16 6.10 10.62
CA TRP A 215 -2.72 7.15 9.77
C TRP A 215 -4.10 6.76 9.23
N VAL A 216 -4.25 5.54 8.70
CA VAL A 216 -5.53 5.06 8.15
C VAL A 216 -6.61 4.97 9.23
N GLU A 217 -6.28 4.49 10.42
CA GLU A 217 -7.21 4.42 11.56
C GLU A 217 -7.71 5.81 11.94
N THR A 218 -6.80 6.78 12.04
CA THR A 218 -7.12 8.19 12.35
C THR A 218 -7.96 8.84 11.25
N ASN A 219 -7.68 8.52 9.98
CA ASN A 219 -8.24 9.20 8.81
C ASN A 219 -9.25 8.36 8.02
N HIS A 220 -9.79 7.29 8.59
CA HIS A 220 -10.66 6.34 7.87
C HIS A 220 -11.88 7.00 7.21
N ARG A 221 -12.38 8.11 7.77
CA ARG A 221 -13.51 8.90 7.23
C ARG A 221 -13.17 9.70 5.96
N LEU A 222 -11.91 9.75 5.55
CA LEU A 222 -11.53 10.34 4.27
C LEU A 222 -11.71 9.37 3.10
N PHE A 223 -11.78 8.07 3.38
CA PHE A 223 -12.04 7.03 2.38
C PHE A 223 -13.55 6.92 2.12
N GLY A 224 -13.95 6.86 0.85
CA GLY A 224 -15.37 6.75 0.45
C GLY A 224 -16.12 8.08 0.28
N ARG A 225 -15.41 9.21 0.22
CA ARG A 225 -15.94 10.49 -0.27
C ARG A 225 -15.60 10.70 -1.74
#